data_AF-A0A454VZL9-F1
#
_entry.id   AF-A0A454VZL9-F1
#
_cell.length_a   1.000
_cell.length_b   1.000
_cell.length_c   1.000
_cell.angle_alpha   90.00
_cell.angle_beta   90.00
_cell.angle_gamma   90.00
#
_symmetry.space_group_name_H-M   'P 1'
#
loop_
_entity.id
_entity.type
_entity.pdbx_description
1 polymer ?
#
loop_
_entity_poly.entity_id
_entity_poly.type
_entity_poly.pdbx_seq_one_letter_code
_entity_poly.pdbx_strand_id
1 'polypeptide(L)'
;MPENTVTTPLAPMEPENIFDAFTYIKAIQADDIDTAGAVADDIGPEQLCRMLVDVAARVFIPITAEDDHGGEPCTHSFLAVALGRLLLELLCHGVCLAGARNVARTIILFTENILTEDHGDVADVLRQLEAAGMQQAMEAHPAHRTTA
;
A
#
# COMPACT_ATOMS: atom_id res chain seq x y z
N MET A 1 -23.16 -16.97 -10.83
CA MET A 1 -22.34 -16.68 -9.64
C MET A 1 -21.01 -16.17 -10.14
N PRO A 2 -20.61 -14.91 -9.86
CA PRO A 2 -19.27 -14.49 -10.23
C PRO A 2 -18.30 -15.27 -9.36
N GLU A 3 -17.34 -15.92 -10.01
CA GLU A 3 -16.26 -16.62 -9.32
C GLU A 3 -15.49 -15.56 -8.53
N ASN A 4 -15.56 -15.63 -7.20
CA ASN A 4 -14.64 -14.91 -6.33
C ASN A 4 -13.25 -15.44 -6.67
N THR A 5 -12.57 -14.74 -7.57
CA THR A 5 -11.16 -14.94 -7.86
C THR A 5 -10.46 -14.57 -6.57
N VAL A 6 -10.17 -15.60 -5.78
CA VAL A 6 -9.24 -15.53 -4.64
C VAL A 6 -7.97 -14.92 -5.22
N THR A 7 -7.76 -13.64 -4.92
CA THR A 7 -6.55 -12.94 -5.32
C THR A 7 -5.41 -13.77 -4.78
N THR A 8 -4.53 -14.26 -5.66
CA THR A 8 -3.33 -14.96 -5.22
C THR A 8 -2.63 -14.08 -4.18
N PRO A 9 -2.32 -14.62 -2.98
CA PRO A 9 -1.66 -13.83 -1.95
C PRO A 9 -0.40 -13.20 -2.52
N LEU A 10 -0.23 -11.89 -2.32
CA LEU A 10 0.98 -11.19 -2.73
C LEU A 10 2.18 -11.83 -2.03
N ALA A 11 3.25 -12.09 -2.78
CA ALA A 11 4.50 -12.58 -2.21
C ALA A 11 4.94 -11.59 -1.11
N PRO A 12 5.36 -12.03 0.08
CA PRO A 12 5.75 -11.12 1.16
C PRO A 12 6.81 -10.10 0.71
N MET A 13 6.67 -8.83 1.12
CA MET A 13 7.71 -7.81 0.90
C MET A 13 8.81 -7.95 1.94
N GLU A 14 10.06 -7.77 1.53
CA GLU A 14 11.18 -7.66 2.45
C GLU A 14 11.00 -6.44 3.38
N PRO A 15 11.43 -6.52 4.66
CA PRO A 15 11.33 -5.43 5.62
C PRO A 15 11.94 -4.10 5.12
N GLU A 16 13.09 -4.15 4.46
CA GLU A 16 13.75 -2.96 3.90
C GLU A 16 12.91 -2.28 2.81
N ASN A 17 12.27 -3.06 1.94
CA ASN A 17 11.42 -2.53 0.88
C ASN A 17 10.19 -1.81 1.45
N ILE A 18 9.65 -2.30 2.58
CA ILE A 18 8.56 -1.61 3.28
C ILE A 18 9.06 -0.29 3.87
N PHE A 19 10.19 -0.33 4.59
CA PHE A 19 10.78 0.86 5.20
C PHE A 19 11.07 1.95 4.14
N ASP A 20 11.69 1.57 3.04
CA ASP A 20 12.04 2.50 1.95
C ASP A 20 10.81 3.08 1.26
N ALA A 21 9.81 2.24 0.95
CA ALA A 21 8.57 2.70 0.34
C ALA A 21 7.82 3.68 1.25
N PHE A 22 7.68 3.37 2.55
CA PHE A 22 7.02 4.27 3.49
C PHE A 22 7.84 5.53 3.79
N THR A 23 9.18 5.45 3.78
CA THR A 23 10.04 6.63 3.87
C THR A 23 9.79 7.57 2.70
N TYR A 24 9.72 7.05 1.47
CA TYR A 24 9.37 7.84 0.29
C TYR A 24 7.96 8.44 0.38
N ILE A 25 6.94 7.65 0.77
CA ILE A 25 5.55 8.13 0.87
C ILE A 25 5.43 9.25 1.91
N LYS A 26 6.04 9.08 3.10
CA LYS A 26 6.04 10.11 4.16
C LYS A 26 6.77 11.37 3.71
N ALA A 27 7.89 11.24 2.99
CA ALA A 27 8.61 12.38 2.45
C ALA A 27 7.75 13.17 1.44
N ILE A 28 7.04 12.48 0.54
CA ILE A 28 6.08 13.12 -0.37
C ILE A 28 4.91 13.77 0.39
N GLN A 29 4.42 13.15 1.45
CA GLN A 29 3.34 13.69 2.29
C GLN A 29 3.75 14.96 3.05
N ALA A 30 5.01 15.04 3.50
CA ALA A 30 5.58 16.19 4.19
C ALA A 30 6.15 17.27 3.25
N ASP A 31 6.07 17.07 1.92
CA ASP A 31 6.74 17.88 0.89
C ASP A 31 8.28 17.97 1.09
N ASP A 32 8.87 16.94 1.70
CA ASP A 32 10.32 16.79 1.89
C ASP A 32 10.96 16.20 0.63
N ILE A 33 11.23 17.08 -0.34
CA ILE A 33 11.78 16.73 -1.64
C ILE A 33 13.21 16.17 -1.54
N ASP A 34 13.98 16.61 -0.55
CA ASP A 34 15.37 16.16 -0.37
C ASP A 34 15.40 14.69 0.06
N THR A 35 14.61 14.31 1.06
CA THR A 35 14.49 12.91 1.50
C THR A 35 13.88 12.05 0.40
N ALA A 36 12.84 12.52 -0.29
CA ALA A 36 12.22 11.79 -1.39
C ALA A 36 13.21 11.56 -2.56
N GLY A 37 14.04 12.55 -2.87
CA GLY A 37 15.09 12.46 -3.88
C GLY A 37 16.15 11.44 -3.51
N ALA A 38 16.67 11.49 -2.27
CA ALA A 38 17.67 10.54 -1.79
C ALA A 38 17.20 9.08 -1.88
N VAL A 39 15.96 8.81 -1.48
CA VAL A 39 15.36 7.47 -1.57
C VAL A 39 15.17 7.03 -3.02
N ALA A 40 14.72 7.95 -3.89
CA ALA A 40 14.55 7.64 -5.32
C ALA A 40 15.88 7.37 -6.04
N ASP A 41 16.94 8.07 -5.66
CA ASP A 41 18.28 7.90 -6.23
C ASP A 41 18.93 6.58 -5.79
N ASP A 42 18.75 6.16 -4.52
CA ASP A 42 19.31 4.92 -3.99
C ASP A 42 18.66 3.67 -4.60
N ILE A 43 17.33 3.69 -4.71
CA ILE A 43 16.54 2.55 -5.19
C ILE A 43 16.46 2.49 -6.72
N GLY A 44 16.44 3.66 -7.35
CA GLY A 44 16.15 3.83 -8.77
C GLY A 44 14.65 3.87 -9.11
N PRO A 45 14.27 4.60 -10.17
CA PRO A 45 12.88 4.98 -10.44
C PRO A 45 11.96 3.80 -10.75
N GLU A 46 12.45 2.78 -11.47
CA GLU A 46 11.64 1.61 -11.82
C GLU A 46 11.33 0.73 -10.61
N GLN A 47 12.35 0.46 -9.78
CA GLN A 47 12.20 -0.38 -8.60
C GLN A 47 11.32 0.31 -7.56
N LEU A 48 11.51 1.62 -7.36
CA LEU A 48 10.66 2.41 -6.47
C LEU A 48 9.19 2.38 -6.92
N CYS A 49 8.92 2.53 -8.22
CA CYS A 49 7.56 2.39 -8.74
C CYS A 49 6.95 1.02 -8.41
N ARG A 50 7.69 -0.07 -8.64
CA ARG A 50 7.20 -1.43 -8.33
C ARG A 50 6.87 -1.60 -6.85
N MET A 51 7.75 -1.13 -5.97
CA MET A 51 7.53 -1.20 -4.52
C MET A 51 6.30 -0.41 -4.09
N LEU A 52 6.12 0.80 -4.62
CA LEU A 52 4.95 1.61 -4.30
C LEU A 52 3.64 0.99 -4.81
N VAL A 53 3.66 0.31 -5.97
CA VAL A 53 2.49 -0.44 -6.46
C VAL A 53 2.17 -1.64 -5.57
N ASP A 54 3.19 -2.35 -5.05
CA ASP A 54 3.00 -3.44 -4.09
C ASP A 54 2.39 -2.91 -2.77
N VAL A 55 2.91 -1.78 -2.25
CA VAL A 55 2.31 -1.10 -1.10
C VAL A 55 0.86 -0.68 -1.39
N ALA A 56 0.56 -0.11 -2.55
CA ALA A 56 -0.81 0.25 -2.93
C ALA A 56 -1.74 -0.96 -2.94
N ALA A 57 -1.29 -2.11 -3.45
CA ALA A 57 -2.07 -3.35 -3.43
C ALA A 57 -2.35 -3.82 -2.00
N ARG A 58 -1.36 -3.72 -1.10
CA ARG A 58 -1.47 -4.10 0.31
C ARG A 58 -2.32 -3.14 1.15
N VAL A 59 -2.51 -1.90 0.70
CA VAL A 59 -3.41 -0.95 1.35
C VAL A 59 -4.82 -1.08 0.76
N PHE A 60 -4.97 -0.98 -0.56
CA PHE A 60 -6.28 -0.89 -1.19
C PHE A 60 -7.10 -2.17 -1.06
N ILE A 61 -6.49 -3.34 -1.29
CA ILE A 61 -7.23 -4.61 -1.35
C ILE A 61 -7.85 -4.98 0.01
N PRO A 62 -7.11 -5.06 1.13
CA PRO A 62 -7.72 -5.47 2.40
C PRO A 62 -8.76 -4.45 2.89
N ILE A 63 -8.46 -3.15 2.80
CA ILE A 63 -9.36 -2.08 3.25
C ILE A 63 -10.68 -2.07 2.47
N THR A 64 -10.60 -2.34 1.17
CA THR A 64 -11.80 -2.40 0.35
C THR A 64 -12.51 -3.76 0.38
N ALA A 65 -11.86 -4.79 0.93
CA ALA A 65 -12.43 -6.12 1.14
C ALA A 65 -12.98 -6.33 2.55
N GLU A 66 -12.69 -5.44 3.49
CA GLU A 66 -13.28 -5.46 4.83
C GLU A 66 -14.79 -5.28 4.73
N ASP A 67 -15.51 -6.26 5.27
CA ASP A 67 -16.96 -6.31 5.29
C ASP A 67 -17.46 -5.87 6.66
N ASP A 68 -17.95 -4.64 6.77
CA ASP A 68 -18.52 -4.07 8.01
C ASP A 68 -19.84 -4.78 8.43
N HIS A 69 -20.33 -5.75 7.65
CA HIS A 69 -21.64 -6.38 7.84
C HIS A 69 -21.54 -7.81 8.38
N GLY A 70 -20.79 -8.01 9.46
CA GLY A 70 -20.82 -9.27 10.22
C GLY A 70 -20.37 -10.53 9.45
N GLY A 71 -19.68 -10.35 8.31
CA GLY A 71 -19.21 -11.42 7.44
C GLY A 71 -20.19 -11.89 6.36
N GLU A 72 -21.36 -11.24 6.19
CA GLU A 72 -22.25 -11.47 5.04
C GLU A 72 -21.98 -10.44 3.92
N PRO A 73 -21.48 -10.86 2.74
CA PRO A 73 -21.16 -9.95 1.65
C PRO A 73 -22.37 -9.12 1.23
N CYS A 74 -22.31 -7.81 1.42
CA CYS A 74 -23.36 -6.90 0.96
C CYS A 74 -22.96 -6.18 -0.33
N THR A 75 -23.92 -5.54 -1.01
CA THR A 75 -23.68 -4.80 -2.27
C THR A 75 -22.60 -3.72 -2.13
N HIS A 76 -22.49 -3.11 -0.95
CA HIS A 76 -21.46 -2.11 -0.67
C HIS A 76 -20.06 -2.73 -0.58
N SER A 77 -19.92 -3.92 0.01
CA SER A 77 -18.66 -4.67 0.10
C SER A 77 -18.15 -5.08 -1.29
N PHE A 78 -19.04 -5.48 -2.21
CA PHE A 78 -18.66 -5.74 -3.61
C PHE A 78 -18.19 -4.47 -4.35
N LEU A 79 -18.85 -3.33 -4.12
CA LEU A 79 -18.47 -2.06 -4.74
C LEU A 79 -17.12 -1.57 -4.22
N ALA A 80 -16.86 -1.69 -2.93
CA ALA A 80 -15.59 -1.35 -2.32
C ALA A 80 -14.47 -2.19 -2.95
N VAL A 81 -14.58 -3.53 -2.95
CA VAL A 81 -13.58 -4.42 -3.56
C VAL A 81 -13.31 -4.06 -5.03
N ALA A 82 -14.37 -3.77 -5.80
CA ALA A 82 -14.22 -3.36 -7.19
C ALA A 82 -13.47 -2.03 -7.33
N LEU A 83 -13.71 -1.07 -6.44
CA LEU A 83 -12.97 0.20 -6.40
C LEU A 83 -11.49 -0.01 -6.09
N GLY A 84 -11.16 -0.82 -5.08
CA GLY A 84 -9.76 -1.11 -4.73
C GLY A 84 -8.99 -1.76 -5.88
N ARG A 85 -9.63 -2.71 -6.58
CA ARG A 85 -9.06 -3.35 -7.79
C ARG A 85 -8.88 -2.37 -8.94
N LEU A 86 -9.87 -1.52 -9.20
CA LEU A 86 -9.80 -0.51 -10.26
C LEU A 86 -8.67 0.49 -10.01
N LEU A 87 -8.53 0.99 -8.78
CA LEU A 87 -7.44 1.90 -8.41
C LEU A 87 -6.07 1.25 -8.63
N LEU A 88 -5.91 -0.02 -8.24
CA LEU A 88 -4.67 -0.76 -8.48
C LEU A 88 -4.41 -0.97 -9.98
N GLU A 89 -5.44 -1.31 -10.76
CA GLU A 89 -5.32 -1.50 -12.20
C GLU A 89 -4.86 -0.22 -12.90
N LEU A 90 -5.39 0.94 -12.47
CA LEU A 90 -4.97 2.25 -12.94
C LEU A 90 -3.51 2.57 -12.56
N LEU A 91 -3.04 2.14 -11.39
CA LEU A 91 -1.63 2.33 -11.00
C LEU A 91 -0.68 1.42 -11.81
N CYS A 92 -1.09 0.19 -12.11
CA CYS A 92 -0.28 -0.76 -12.87
C CYS A 92 -0.19 -0.42 -14.37
N HIS A 93 -1.28 0.06 -14.97
CA HIS A 93 -1.40 0.18 -16.43
C HIS A 93 -1.77 1.58 -16.92
N GLY A 94 -2.13 2.50 -16.02
CA GLY A 94 -2.57 3.84 -16.38
C GLY A 94 -1.41 4.76 -16.70
N VAL A 95 -1.38 5.27 -17.94
CA VAL A 95 -0.39 6.27 -18.40
C VAL A 95 -0.44 7.56 -17.57
N CYS A 96 -1.60 7.88 -16.97
CA CYS A 96 -1.79 9.08 -16.14
C CYS A 96 -1.19 8.98 -14.73
N LEU A 97 -0.89 7.77 -14.25
CA LEU A 97 -0.33 7.52 -12.91
C LEU A 97 1.11 7.00 -12.98
N ALA A 98 1.74 7.08 -14.15
CA ALA A 98 3.12 6.67 -14.33
C ALA A 98 4.05 7.48 -13.42
N GLY A 99 4.91 6.78 -12.67
CA GLY A 99 5.96 7.36 -11.84
C GLY A 99 5.69 7.30 -10.34
N ALA A 100 6.75 7.06 -9.57
CA ALA A 100 6.73 6.82 -8.13
C ALA A 100 5.97 7.90 -7.36
N ARG A 101 6.18 9.18 -7.70
CA ARG A 101 5.50 10.30 -7.05
C ARG A 101 3.97 10.24 -7.20
N ASN A 102 3.48 9.83 -8.36
CA ASN A 102 2.04 9.74 -8.62
C ASN A 102 1.42 8.55 -7.87
N VAL A 103 2.12 7.42 -7.80
CA VAL A 103 1.72 6.26 -7.00
C VAL A 103 1.65 6.65 -5.52
N ALA A 104 2.72 7.25 -4.98
CA ALA A 104 2.76 7.72 -3.59
C ALA A 104 1.63 8.71 -3.28
N ARG A 105 1.39 9.69 -4.17
CA ARG A 105 0.28 10.65 -4.02
C ARG A 105 -1.09 9.98 -4.01
N THR A 106 -1.28 8.93 -4.81
CA THR A 106 -2.53 8.17 -4.85
C THR A 106 -2.75 7.42 -3.54
N ILE A 107 -1.71 6.82 -2.96
CA ILE A 107 -1.77 6.16 -1.65
C ILE A 107 -2.13 7.18 -0.55
N ILE A 108 -1.51 8.36 -0.57
CA ILE A 108 -1.78 9.45 0.40
C ILE A 108 -3.24 9.90 0.30
N LEU A 109 -3.72 10.22 -0.91
CA LEU A 109 -5.10 10.67 -1.12
C LEU A 109 -6.11 9.59 -0.75
N PHE A 110 -5.83 8.32 -1.05
CA PHE A 110 -6.68 7.23 -0.61
C PHE A 110 -6.74 7.15 0.92
N THR A 111 -5.59 7.25 1.59
CA THR A 111 -5.50 7.22 3.05
C THR A 111 -6.30 8.37 3.67
N GLU A 112 -6.11 9.59 3.16
CA GLU A 112 -6.85 10.77 3.61
C GLU A 112 -8.36 10.63 3.42
N ASN A 113 -8.82 10.20 2.23
CA ASN A 113 -10.23 10.24 1.89
C ASN A 113 -11.03 9.02 2.38
N ILE A 114 -10.36 7.88 2.60
CA ILE A 114 -11.03 6.61 2.89
C ILE A 114 -10.69 6.08 4.29
N LEU A 115 -9.47 6.32 4.79
CA LEU A 115 -9.01 5.74 6.06
C LEU A 115 -9.03 6.71 7.24
N THR A 116 -9.17 8.00 7.00
CA THR A 116 -9.28 8.98 8.08
C THR A 116 -10.74 9.38 8.26
N GLU A 117 -11.42 8.79 9.24
CA GLU A 117 -12.70 9.33 9.71
C GLU A 117 -12.41 10.69 10.39
N ASP A 118 -13.16 11.72 9.99
CA ASP A 118 -13.06 13.09 10.54
C ASP A 118 -11.67 13.76 10.38
N HIS A 119 -10.97 13.48 9.27
CA HIS A 119 -9.66 14.07 8.95
C HIS A 119 -8.56 13.78 9.98
N GLY A 120 -8.57 12.58 10.57
CA GLY A 120 -7.43 12.08 11.35
C GLY A 120 -6.09 12.31 10.62
N ASP A 121 -5.00 12.47 11.38
CA ASP A 121 -3.70 12.79 10.79
C ASP A 121 -3.25 11.66 9.85
N VAL A 122 -3.16 11.97 8.56
CA VAL A 122 -2.69 11.04 7.52
C VAL A 122 -1.31 10.48 7.88
N ALA A 123 -0.45 11.26 8.54
CA ALA A 123 0.85 10.79 9.00
C ALA A 123 0.76 9.71 10.10
N ASP A 124 -0.25 9.78 10.97
CA ASP A 124 -0.51 8.72 11.97
C ASP A 124 -0.95 7.43 11.29
N VAL A 125 -1.87 7.51 10.33
CA VAL A 125 -2.36 6.32 9.60
C VAL A 125 -1.24 5.70 8.76
N LEU A 126 -0.43 6.50 8.07
CA LEU A 126 0.72 6.00 7.31
C LEU A 126 1.73 5.29 8.23
N ARG A 127 1.97 5.80 9.44
CA ARG A 127 2.82 5.12 10.44
C ARG A 127 2.24 3.78 10.91
N GLN A 128 0.92 3.70 11.08
CA GLN A 128 0.26 2.45 11.47
C GLN A 128 0.32 1.41 10.34
N LEU A 129 0.11 1.84 9.09
CA LEU A 129 0.24 0.98 7.91
C LEU A 129 1.68 0.47 7.75
N GLU A 130 2.68 1.33 7.96
CA GLU A 130 4.10 0.93 7.97
C GLU A 130 4.37 -0.12 9.05
N ALA A 131 3.89 0.09 10.28
CA ALA A 131 4.09 -0.84 11.39
C ALA A 131 3.42 -2.21 11.12
N ALA A 132 2.19 -2.20 10.59
CA ALA A 132 1.48 -3.43 10.22
C ALA A 132 2.20 -4.18 9.10
N GLY A 133 2.63 -3.45 8.06
CA GLY A 133 3.41 -4.02 6.96
C GLY A 133 4.74 -4.61 7.44
N MET A 134 5.46 -3.88 8.30
CA MET A 134 6.73 -4.33 8.89
C MET A 134 6.54 -5.61 9.70
N GLN A 135 5.50 -5.69 10.54
CA GLN A 135 5.19 -6.89 11.29
C GLN A 135 4.94 -8.09 10.36
N GLN A 136 4.11 -7.91 9.32
CA GLN A 136 3.82 -8.96 8.34
C GLN A 136 5.09 -9.41 7.59
N ALA A 137 5.97 -8.48 7.21
CA ALA A 137 7.24 -8.80 6.57
C ALA A 137 8.16 -9.60 7.50
N MET A 138 8.27 -9.20 8.77
CA MET A 138 9.10 -9.92 9.74
C MET A 138 8.59 -11.33 10.03
N GLU A 139 7.27 -11.53 10.07
CA GLU A 139 6.65 -12.84 10.24
C GLU A 139 6.88 -13.75 9.03
N ALA A 140 6.89 -13.17 7.83
CA ALA A 140 7.10 -13.90 6.58
C ALA A 140 8.58 -14.19 6.27
N HIS A 141 9.50 -13.38 6.78
CA HIS A 141 10.95 -13.56 6.65
C HIS A 141 11.58 -13.81 8.03
N PRO A 142 11.22 -14.91 8.72
CA PRO A 142 11.83 -15.23 9.99
C PRO A 142 13.33 -15.44 9.76
N ALA A 143 14.15 -14.54 10.30
CA ALA A 143 15.59 -14.67 10.30
C ALA A 143 15.92 -16.11 10.70
N HIS A 144 16.71 -16.80 9.88
CA HIS A 144 17.17 -18.16 10.16
C HIS A 144 17.62 -18.23 11.63
N ARG A 145 16.77 -18.82 12.48
CA ARG A 145 17.15 -19.22 13.83
C ARG A 145 18.16 -20.34 13.64
N THR A 146 19.42 -19.97 13.48
CA THR A 146 20.53 -20.88 13.73
C THR A 146 20.46 -21.21 15.21
N THR A 147 19.77 -22.31 15.51
CA THR A 147 19.87 -22.98 16.80
C THR A 147 21.32 -23.44 16.94
N ALA A 148 22.09 -22.70 17.73
CA ALA A 148 23.33 -23.18 18.33
C ALA A 148 23.01 -24.09 19.51
#